data_AF-A0AAV0WBL4-F1
#
_entry.id   AF-A0AAV0WBL4-F1
#
_cell.length_a   1.000
_cell.length_b   1.000
_cell.length_c   1.000
_cell.angle_alpha   90.00
_cell.angle_beta   90.00
_cell.angle_gamma   90.00
#
_symmetry.space_group_name_H-M   'P 1'
#
loop_
_entity.id
_entity.type
_entity.pdbx_description
1 polymer ?
#
loop_
_entity_poly.entity_id
_entity_poly.type
_entity_poly.pdbx_seq_one_letter_code
_entity_poly.pdbx_strand_id
1 'polypeptide(L)'
;MTKKGSYRKWVVAAKMVNEQKMSIYKAAKISGVPLSSLKDFLIRDNFELVPKMGRPYALTSDLEIQILNYIIKMQELGFGLTVLQIRKIAHKSHCSWTICPLNKNAISPEIRAGVYVQ
;
A
#
# COMPACT_ATOMS: atom_id res chain seq x y z
N MET A 1 -1.32 -36.78 -33.38
CA MET A 1 -0.19 -36.98 -32.44
C MET A 1 -0.69 -36.83 -31.01
N THR A 2 -0.50 -37.88 -30.20
CA THR A 2 -1.17 -38.08 -28.91
C THR A 2 -0.57 -37.18 -27.81
N LYS A 3 -1.32 -36.14 -27.42
CA LYS A 3 -0.95 -35.16 -26.36
C LYS A 3 -0.79 -35.75 -24.94
N LYS A 4 -1.05 -37.05 -24.74
CA LYS A 4 -1.10 -37.71 -23.41
C LYS A 4 0.23 -37.70 -22.66
N GLY A 5 1.35 -37.88 -23.36
CA GLY A 5 2.69 -37.85 -22.74
C GLY A 5 3.12 -36.45 -22.29
N SER A 6 2.62 -35.42 -22.96
CA SER A 6 2.88 -34.03 -22.57
C SER A 6 2.17 -33.73 -21.26
N TYR A 7 0.85 -33.92 -21.18
CA TYR A 7 0.02 -33.54 -20.02
C TYR A 7 0.53 -34.05 -18.66
N ARG A 8 1.05 -35.28 -18.60
CA ARG A 8 1.59 -35.87 -17.36
C ARG A 8 2.72 -35.04 -16.74
N LYS A 9 3.56 -34.39 -17.56
CA LYS A 9 4.65 -33.51 -17.07
C LYS A 9 4.12 -32.23 -16.43
N TRP A 10 2.99 -31.72 -16.90
CA TRP A 10 2.38 -30.47 -16.42
C TRP A 10 1.73 -30.68 -15.06
N VAL A 11 1.04 -31.80 -14.89
CA VAL A 11 0.46 -32.19 -13.60
C VAL A 11 1.55 -32.35 -12.55
N VAL A 12 2.68 -32.99 -12.90
CA VAL A 12 3.83 -33.14 -11.98
C VAL A 12 4.43 -31.78 -11.62
N ALA A 13 4.62 -30.90 -12.61
CA ALA A 13 5.14 -29.55 -12.38
C ALA A 13 4.20 -28.71 -11.49
N ALA A 14 2.89 -28.78 -11.72
CA ALA A 14 1.89 -28.09 -10.90
C ALA A 14 1.88 -28.60 -9.45
N LYS A 15 2.00 -29.92 -9.25
CA LYS A 15 2.14 -30.51 -7.91
C LYS A 15 3.38 -30.00 -7.17
N MET A 16 4.53 -29.88 -7.85
CA MET A 16 5.75 -29.34 -7.23
C MET A 16 5.59 -27.88 -6.77
N VAL A 17 4.83 -27.07 -7.52
CA VAL A 17 4.56 -25.67 -7.12
C VAL A 17 3.67 -25.62 -5.89
N ASN A 18 2.61 -26.45 -5.84
CA ASN A 18 1.65 -26.44 -4.74
C ASN A 18 2.14 -27.18 -3.49
N GLU A 19 2.50 -28.46 -3.63
CA GLU A 19 2.82 -29.35 -2.51
C GLU A 19 4.18 -29.00 -1.91
N GLN A 20 5.18 -28.72 -2.74
CA GLN A 20 6.55 -28.44 -2.31
C GLN A 20 6.85 -26.94 -2.18
N LYS A 21 5.86 -26.05 -2.44
CA LYS A 21 5.99 -24.58 -2.43
C LYS A 21 7.21 -24.08 -3.21
N MET A 22 7.55 -24.75 -4.31
CA MET A 22 8.69 -24.35 -5.15
C MET A 22 8.32 -23.18 -6.06
N SER A 23 9.33 -22.37 -6.42
CA SER A 23 9.13 -21.33 -7.44
C SER A 23 8.78 -21.96 -8.80
N ILE A 24 7.87 -21.31 -9.53
CA ILE A 24 7.41 -21.75 -10.87
C ILE A 24 8.61 -21.98 -11.80
N TYR A 25 9.63 -21.13 -11.70
CA TYR A 25 10.86 -21.25 -12.49
C TYR A 25 11.62 -22.54 -12.19
N LYS A 26 11.79 -22.89 -10.91
CA LYS A 26 12.49 -24.11 -10.50
C LYS A 26 11.70 -25.35 -10.91
N ALA A 27 10.38 -25.34 -10.73
CA ALA A 27 9.50 -26.43 -11.15
C ALA A 27 9.53 -26.65 -12.67
N ALA A 28 9.52 -25.57 -13.47
CA ALA A 28 9.64 -25.64 -14.93
C ALA A 28 10.97 -26.27 -15.38
N LYS A 29 12.09 -25.88 -14.75
CA LYS A 29 13.42 -26.38 -15.06
C LYS A 29 13.57 -27.88 -14.78
N ILE A 30 13.01 -28.37 -13.68
CA ILE A 30 13.07 -29.79 -13.29
C ILE A 30 12.17 -30.65 -14.18
N SER A 31 10.95 -30.17 -14.46
CA SER A 31 9.96 -30.91 -15.25
C SER A 31 10.19 -30.86 -16.76
N GLY A 32 11.04 -29.94 -17.24
CA GLY A 32 11.31 -29.72 -18.66
C GLY A 32 10.12 -29.12 -19.42
N VAL A 33 9.23 -28.42 -18.73
CA VAL A 33 8.08 -27.72 -19.32
C VAL A 33 8.44 -26.25 -19.54
N PRO A 34 8.09 -25.62 -20.69
CA PRO A 34 8.33 -24.20 -20.88
C PRO A 34 7.64 -23.34 -19.82
N LEU A 35 8.32 -22.29 -19.37
CA LEU A 35 7.83 -21.44 -18.26
C LEU A 35 6.49 -20.76 -18.57
N SER A 36 6.36 -20.22 -19.79
CA SER A 36 5.14 -19.53 -20.25
C SER A 36 3.94 -20.46 -20.20
N SER A 37 4.12 -21.63 -20.80
CA SER A 37 3.20 -22.77 -20.76
C SER A 37 2.77 -23.13 -19.33
N LEU A 38 3.73 -23.35 -18.42
CA LEU A 38 3.40 -23.70 -17.04
C LEU A 38 2.57 -22.61 -16.33
N LYS A 39 2.86 -21.32 -16.59
CA LYS A 39 2.05 -20.21 -16.06
C LYS A 39 0.62 -20.24 -16.59
N ASP A 40 0.44 -20.41 -17.90
CA ASP A 40 -0.89 -20.48 -18.53
C ASP A 40 -1.70 -21.64 -17.96
N PHE A 41 -1.04 -22.77 -17.68
CA PHE A 41 -1.66 -23.94 -17.06
C PHE A 41 -2.11 -23.67 -15.63
N LEU A 42 -1.24 -23.05 -14.82
CA LEU A 42 -1.57 -22.71 -13.44
C LEU A 42 -2.72 -21.69 -13.33
N ILE A 43 -2.78 -20.74 -14.26
CA ILE A 43 -3.86 -19.74 -14.34
C ILE A 43 -5.19 -20.41 -14.69
N ARG A 44 -5.21 -21.37 -15.63
CA ARG A 44 -6.43 -22.07 -16.05
C ARG A 44 -7.04 -22.93 -14.95
N ASP A 45 -6.21 -23.60 -14.16
CA ASP A 45 -6.65 -24.51 -13.12
C ASP A 45 -6.88 -23.80 -11.76
N ASN A 46 -6.89 -22.46 -11.73
CA ASN A 46 -7.10 -21.64 -10.52
C ASN A 46 -6.18 -22.02 -9.35
N PHE A 47 -4.93 -22.37 -9.63
CA PHE A 47 -3.98 -22.63 -8.57
C PHE A 47 -3.61 -21.31 -7.87
N GLU A 48 -3.62 -21.30 -6.53
CA GLU A 48 -3.12 -20.19 -5.72
C GLU A 48 -1.64 -19.99 -6.00
N LEU A 49 -1.34 -19.07 -6.92
CA LEU A 49 0.03 -18.69 -7.22
C LEU A 49 0.63 -18.06 -5.96
N VAL A 50 1.77 -18.59 -5.51
CA VAL A 50 2.56 -17.96 -4.46
C VAL A 50 2.73 -16.48 -4.83
N PRO A 51 2.27 -15.55 -3.97
CA PRO A 51 2.33 -14.13 -4.28
C PRO A 51 3.77 -13.79 -4.63
N LYS A 52 3.96 -13.06 -5.73
CA LYS A 52 5.29 -12.63 -6.18
C LYS A 52 5.95 -11.95 -4.98
N MET A 53 6.98 -12.57 -4.40
CA MET A 53 7.88 -11.89 -3.47
C MET A 53 8.49 -10.74 -4.26
N GLY A 54 7.97 -9.53 -4.03
CA GLY A 54 8.51 -8.32 -4.60
C GLY A 54 9.89 -8.02 -4.00
N ARG A 55 10.34 -6.79 -4.17
CA ARG A 55 11.52 -6.29 -3.44
C ARG A 55 11.28 -6.54 -1.94
N PRO A 56 12.27 -7.06 -1.18
CA PRO A 56 12.14 -7.15 0.26
C PRO A 56 11.78 -5.76 0.80
N TYR A 57 10.74 -5.70 1.62
CA TYR A 57 10.33 -4.47 2.29
C TYR A 57 11.49 -3.95 3.13
N ALA A 58 11.67 -2.63 3.17
CA ALA A 58 12.71 -2.01 3.98
C ALA A 58 12.45 -2.17 5.49
N LEU A 59 11.19 -2.45 5.85
CA LEU A 59 10.70 -2.59 7.21
C LEU A 59 9.99 -3.94 7.38
N THR A 60 9.92 -4.43 8.62
CA THR A 60 9.05 -5.55 8.96
C THR A 60 7.59 -5.10 8.98
N SER A 61 6.65 -6.01 8.72
CA SER A 61 5.21 -5.72 8.75
C SER A 61 4.77 -5.04 10.05
N ASP A 62 5.33 -5.48 11.18
CA ASP A 62 4.98 -4.96 12.50
C ASP A 62 5.39 -3.49 12.66
N LEU A 63 6.56 -3.11 12.13
CA LEU A 63 7.04 -1.72 12.14
C LEU A 63 6.22 -0.83 11.22
N GLU A 64 5.82 -1.33 10.04
CA GLU A 64 4.96 -0.60 9.11
C GLU A 64 3.60 -0.29 9.76
N ILE A 65 3.02 -1.25 10.48
CA ILE A 65 1.76 -1.06 11.21
C ILE A 65 1.92 -0.02 12.33
N GLN A 66 3.03 -0.06 13.08
CA GLN A 66 3.30 0.93 14.13
C GLN A 66 3.42 2.35 13.57
N ILE A 67 4.13 2.52 12.44
CA ILE A 67 4.29 3.82 11.78
C ILE A 67 2.95 4.32 11.24
N LEU A 68 2.14 3.44 10.63
CA LEU A 68 0.82 3.79 10.13
C LEU A 68 -0.08 4.32 11.26
N ASN A 69 -0.15 3.59 12.38
CA ASN A 69 -0.95 4.00 13.54
C ASN A 69 -0.47 5.33 14.12
N TYR A 70 0.84 5.55 14.13
CA TYR A 70 1.42 6.82 14.55
C TYR A 70 1.00 7.98 13.65
N ILE A 71 1.03 7.79 12.32
CA ILE A 71 0.60 8.81 11.35
C ILE A 71 -0.87 9.16 11.53
N ILE A 72 -1.75 8.14 11.68
CA ILE A 72 -3.18 8.35 11.91
C ILE A 72 -3.40 9.15 13.21
N LYS A 73 -2.72 8.77 14.29
CA LYS A 73 -2.80 9.49 15.57
C LYS A 73 -2.33 10.94 15.45
N MET A 74 -1.25 11.19 14.71
CA MET A 74 -0.76 12.55 14.47
C MET A 74 -1.76 13.39 13.67
N GLN A 75 -2.45 12.78 12.69
CA GLN A 75 -3.51 13.43 11.94
C GLN A 75 -4.71 13.79 12.82
N GLU A 76 -5.13 12.90 13.72
CA GLU A 76 -6.22 13.16 14.69
C GLU A 76 -5.86 14.29 15.67
N LEU A 77 -4.60 14.35 16.09
CA LEU A 77 -4.07 15.42 16.94
C LEU A 77 -3.87 16.74 16.18
N GLY A 78 -4.10 16.77 14.87
CA GLY A 78 -3.98 17.95 14.02
C GLY A 78 -2.56 18.28 13.56
N PHE A 79 -1.57 17.42 13.88
CA PHE A 79 -0.21 17.53 13.35
C PHE A 79 -0.22 17.10 11.88
N GLY A 80 0.05 18.05 10.98
CA GLY A 80 -0.07 17.87 9.53
C GLY A 80 -1.17 18.71 8.87
N LEU A 81 -1.94 19.47 9.66
CA LEU A 81 -2.87 20.47 9.13
C LEU A 81 -2.10 21.72 8.70
N THR A 82 -2.29 22.14 7.46
CA THR A 82 -1.78 23.44 6.98
C THR A 82 -2.48 24.58 7.71
N VAL A 83 -1.81 25.72 7.87
CA VAL A 83 -2.36 26.93 8.52
C VAL A 83 -3.76 27.31 7.96
N LEU A 84 -3.98 27.05 6.67
CA LEU A 84 -5.25 27.30 5.99
C LEU A 84 -6.37 26.34 6.42
N GLN A 85 -6.07 25.07 6.70
CA GLN A 85 -7.02 24.11 7.22
C GLN A 85 -7.40 24.43 8.67
N ILE A 86 -6.43 24.84 9.49
CA ILE A 86 -6.67 25.31 10.87
C ILE A 86 -7.58 26.54 10.86
N ARG A 87 -7.31 27.52 9.99
CA ARG A 87 -8.16 28.72 9.86
C ARG A 87 -9.58 28.37 9.42
N LYS A 88 -9.76 27.39 8.54
CA LYS A 88 -11.09 26.90 8.12
C LYS A 88 -11.83 26.17 9.24
N ILE A 89 -11.14 25.33 10.01
CA ILE A 89 -11.74 24.63 11.16
C ILE A 89 -12.12 25.64 12.23
N ALA A 90 -11.23 26.57 12.60
CA ALA A 90 -11.51 27.62 13.55
C ALA A 90 -12.69 28.51 13.12
N HIS A 91 -12.73 28.93 11.85
CA HIS A 91 -13.85 29.69 11.30
C HIS A 91 -15.16 28.88 11.31
N LYS A 92 -15.11 27.58 11.02
CA LYS A 92 -16.29 26.71 11.05
C LYS A 92 -16.81 26.49 12.48
N SER A 93 -15.91 26.30 13.45
CA SER A 93 -16.24 26.17 14.87
C SER A 93 -16.77 27.48 15.46
N HIS A 94 -16.23 28.63 15.04
CA HIS A 94 -16.71 29.95 15.48
C HIS A 94 -18.02 30.36 14.81
N CYS A 95 -18.30 29.97 13.56
CA CYS A 95 -19.60 30.26 12.92
C CYS A 95 -20.75 29.40 13.44
N SER A 96 -20.50 28.27 14.12
CA SER A 96 -21.59 27.45 14.68
C SER A 96 -22.15 28.01 16.00
N TRP A 97 -21.42 28.92 16.66
CA TRP A 97 -21.87 29.61 17.85
C TRP A 97 -21.92 31.11 17.55
N THR A 98 -23.11 31.59 17.21
CA THR A 98 -23.48 33.01 17.02
C THR A 98 -22.95 33.76 15.79
N ILE A 99 -23.88 34.45 15.15
CA ILE A 99 -23.78 35.40 14.05
C ILE A 99 -22.69 36.45 14.34
N CYS A 100 -21.73 36.67 13.44
CA CYS A 100 -21.00 37.94 13.37
C CYS A 100 -20.47 38.26 11.95
N PRO A 101 -20.63 39.51 11.48
CA PRO A 101 -20.18 39.95 10.15
C PRO A 101 -18.66 40.14 10.13
N LEU A 102 -18.05 39.88 8.97
CA LEU A 102 -16.62 40.08 8.72
C LEU A 102 -16.25 41.57 8.87
N ASN A 103 -15.69 41.96 10.02
CA ASN A 103 -14.96 43.22 10.14
C ASN A 103 -13.50 43.00 9.71
N LYS A 104 -13.09 43.61 8.59
CA LYS A 104 -11.76 43.45 7.98
C LYS A 104 -10.63 44.17 8.74
N ASN A 105 -10.91 44.83 9.87
CA ASN A 105 -9.94 45.68 10.57
C ASN A 105 -9.32 45.05 11.84
N ALA A 106 -9.60 43.78 12.15
CA ALA A 106 -9.08 43.11 13.36
C ALA A 106 -7.81 42.27 13.09
N ILE A 107 -6.88 42.76 12.27
CA ILE A 107 -5.55 42.16 12.14
C ILE A 107 -4.64 42.91 13.12
N SER A 108 -4.32 42.28 14.26
CA SER A 108 -3.23 42.73 15.12
C SER A 108 -1.94 42.85 14.28
N PRO A 109 -1.19 43.97 14.37
CA PRO A 109 -0.04 44.23 13.51
C PRO A 109 1.19 43.33 13.79
N GLU A 110 1.12 42.40 14.74
CA GLU A 110 2.30 41.65 15.21
C GLU A 110 2.80 40.54 14.27
N ILE A 111 2.03 40.15 13.24
CA ILE A 111 2.46 39.11 12.28
C ILE A 111 3.31 39.69 11.13
N ARG A 112 3.52 41.02 11.09
CA ARG A 112 4.29 41.66 10.01
C ARG A 112 5.80 41.65 10.20
N ALA A 113 6.29 41.30 11.39
CA ALA A 113 7.72 41.16 11.64
C ALA A 113 8.10 39.67 11.61
N GLY A 114 8.79 39.26 10.54
CA GLY A 114 9.48 37.99 10.52
C GLY A 114 10.47 37.94 11.68
N VAL A 115 10.22 37.05 12.63
CA VAL A 115 11.19 36.70 13.67
C VAL A 115 11.76 35.34 13.29
N TYR A 116 13.02 35.39 12.84
CA TYR A 116 13.89 34.25 12.66
C TYR A 116 14.05 33.52 14.00
N VAL A 117 14.11 32.19 13.89
CA VAL A 117 14.40 31.22 14.95
C VAL A 117 15.74 31.52 15.61
N GLN A 118 15.79 31.36 16.93
CA GLN A 118 16.98 31.50 17.79
C GLN A 118 18.02 30.42 17.53
#